data_AF-A0A7J6P9G2-F1
#
_entry.id   AF-A0A7J6P9G2-F1
#
_cell.length_a   1.000
_cell.length_b   1.000
_cell.length_c   1.000
_cell.angle_alpha   90.00
_cell.angle_beta   90.00
_cell.angle_gamma   90.00
#
_symmetry.space_group_name_H-M   'P 1'
#
loop_
_entity.id
_entity.type
_entity.pdbx_description
1 polymer ?
#
loop_
_entity_poly.entity_id
_entity_poly.type
_entity_poly.pdbx_seq_one_letter_code
_entity_poly.pdbx_strand_id
1 'polypeptide(L)'
;MGLTQVVLSSSSGASMRSAEAASMSTLESSGPSSQSMAPMSGARAIELGQLLWEWPWSFFDVASQVWDPLSRKATVTEHYDIFLSHAWGTSSLLKIAALAIRYNMERAPEFFRVSPYRVSFCYFAYDGDVFPSPSRVFFDRCCIPQDDPREKAKCIEAIPEYLACSKRFVSMWDDALESRLWCMFELAVFVKRHGIDKVEIWALRSIEFAAFYFTTSILFWVGHDLLDDYIPALIIDAVFSILNASYVICRYHPVCEGFTKGRYIYQSEEAEMFVIV
;
A
#
# COMPACT_ATOMS: atom_id res chain seq x y z
N MET A 1 -49.20 -9.99 -22.50
CA MET A 1 -47.98 -9.90 -21.67
C MET A 1 -47.08 -8.86 -22.31
N GLY A 2 -47.11 -7.63 -21.79
CA GLY A 2 -46.45 -6.47 -22.39
C GLY A 2 -44.99 -6.37 -21.97
N LEU A 3 -44.11 -6.19 -22.95
CA LEU A 3 -42.70 -5.88 -22.76
C LEU A 3 -42.56 -4.36 -22.60
N THR A 4 -42.17 -3.93 -21.41
CA THR A 4 -41.84 -2.54 -21.09
C THR A 4 -40.41 -2.25 -21.57
N GLN A 5 -40.26 -1.42 -22.60
CA GLN A 5 -38.97 -0.86 -23.00
C GLN A 5 -38.58 0.25 -22.01
N VAL A 6 -37.45 0.07 -21.33
CA VAL A 6 -36.80 1.11 -20.53
C VAL A 6 -35.92 1.93 -21.46
N VAL A 7 -36.35 3.17 -21.74
CA VAL A 7 -35.55 4.18 -22.43
C VAL A 7 -34.61 4.82 -21.41
N LEU A 8 -33.31 4.58 -21.55
CA LEU A 8 -32.27 5.30 -20.81
C LEU A 8 -31.97 6.61 -21.53
N SER A 9 -32.39 7.72 -20.94
CA SER A 9 -32.03 9.07 -21.37
C SER A 9 -30.59 9.38 -20.98
N SER A 10 -29.73 9.63 -21.97
CA SER A 10 -28.38 10.16 -21.78
C SER A 10 -28.44 11.66 -21.48
N SER A 11 -28.15 12.07 -20.24
CA SER A 11 -27.96 13.49 -19.89
C SER A 11 -26.53 13.78 -19.43
N SER A 12 -25.91 14.74 -20.13
CA SER A 12 -24.91 15.70 -19.67
C SER A 12 -23.70 15.20 -18.85
N GLY A 13 -22.77 14.50 -19.49
CA GLY A 13 -21.41 14.28 -18.98
C GLY A 13 -20.31 15.08 -19.70
N ALA A 14 -20.65 15.88 -20.72
CA ALA A 14 -19.68 16.48 -21.63
C ALA A 14 -19.02 17.78 -21.13
N SER A 15 -19.52 18.40 -20.05
CA SER A 15 -19.04 19.72 -19.59
C SER A 15 -17.85 19.66 -18.63
N MET A 16 -17.71 18.61 -17.81
CA MET A 16 -16.60 18.50 -16.83
C MET A 16 -15.27 18.06 -17.45
N ARG A 17 -15.29 17.25 -18.51
CA ARG A 17 -14.06 16.73 -19.15
C ARG A 17 -13.22 17.82 -19.82
N SER A 18 -13.83 18.93 -20.23
CA SER A 18 -13.11 20.02 -20.90
C SER A 18 -12.35 20.92 -19.92
N ALA A 19 -12.70 20.92 -18.63
CA ALA A 19 -11.99 21.69 -17.60
C ALA A 19 -10.77 20.92 -17.04
N GLU A 20 -10.84 19.60 -16.92
CA GLU A 20 -9.70 18.74 -16.51
C GLU A 20 -8.64 18.64 -17.61
N ALA A 21 -9.02 18.48 -18.88
CA ALA A 21 -8.07 18.43 -20.00
C ALA A 21 -7.27 19.74 -20.17
N ALA A 22 -7.86 20.89 -19.83
CA ALA A 22 -7.20 22.19 -19.94
C ALA A 22 -6.09 22.37 -18.90
N SER A 23 -6.20 21.76 -17.71
CA SER A 23 -5.17 21.83 -16.66
C SER A 23 -3.97 20.92 -16.95
N MET A 24 -4.17 19.80 -17.66
CA MET A 24 -3.08 18.86 -18.01
C MET A 24 -2.20 19.36 -19.17
N SER A 25 -2.75 20.10 -20.13
CA SER A 25 -1.99 20.58 -21.30
C SER A 25 -0.88 21.60 -20.97
N THR A 26 -0.96 22.29 -19.83
CA THR A 26 0.03 23.29 -19.41
C THR A 26 1.32 22.71 -18.81
N LEU A 27 1.43 21.39 -18.64
CA LEU A 27 2.57 20.72 -17.99
C LEU A 27 3.66 20.19 -18.95
N GLU A 28 3.47 20.29 -20.28
CA GLU A 28 4.36 19.60 -21.24
C GLU A 28 5.53 20.43 -21.81
N SER A 29 5.60 21.75 -21.60
CA SER A 29 6.58 22.59 -22.31
C SER A 29 7.84 22.98 -21.53
N SER A 30 8.10 22.42 -20.35
CA SER A 30 9.31 22.73 -19.56
C SER A 30 10.16 21.49 -19.35
N GLY A 31 11.21 21.34 -20.18
CA GLY A 31 12.28 20.40 -19.90
C GLY A 31 12.91 20.70 -18.53
N PRO A 32 13.41 19.68 -17.79
CA PRO A 32 13.92 19.88 -16.44
C PRO A 32 15.25 20.63 -16.49
N SER A 33 15.18 21.96 -16.57
CA SER A 33 16.26 22.80 -16.09
C SER A 33 16.47 22.43 -14.63
N SER A 34 17.71 22.09 -14.26
CA SER A 34 18.16 21.81 -12.89
C SER A 34 18.11 23.05 -12.00
N GLN A 35 16.95 23.71 -11.96
CA GLN A 35 16.64 24.73 -10.97
C GLN A 35 16.56 24.01 -9.64
N SER A 36 17.48 24.36 -8.76
CA SER A 36 17.40 24.07 -7.33
C SER A 36 16.01 24.46 -6.86
N MET A 37 15.11 23.47 -6.72
CA MET A 37 13.77 23.70 -6.18
C MET A 37 13.95 24.38 -4.83
N ALA A 38 13.32 25.54 -4.66
CA ALA A 38 13.25 26.17 -3.36
C ALA A 38 12.71 25.14 -2.36
N PRO A 39 13.25 25.06 -1.13
CA PRO A 39 12.82 24.07 -0.15
C PRO A 39 11.30 24.18 0.02
N MET A 40 10.60 23.06 -0.18
CA MET A 40 9.15 22.99 0.00
C MET A 40 8.83 23.41 1.44
N SER A 41 8.33 24.62 1.62
CA SER A 41 7.97 25.07 2.96
C SER A 41 6.79 24.22 3.44
N GLY A 42 7.01 23.46 4.51
CA GLY A 42 5.96 22.68 5.17
C GLY A 42 5.70 21.27 4.63
N ALA A 43 6.61 20.66 3.85
CA ALA A 43 6.56 19.21 3.60
C ALA A 43 6.72 18.44 4.92
N ARG A 44 5.85 17.48 5.21
CA ARG A 44 5.84 16.74 6.49
C ARG A 44 5.97 15.25 6.25
N ALA A 45 6.77 14.56 7.06
CA ALA A 45 6.90 13.11 7.05
C ALA A 45 6.67 12.53 8.44
N ILE A 46 6.20 11.30 8.50
CA ILE A 46 6.15 10.50 9.72
C ILE A 46 7.20 9.40 9.64
N GLU A 47 7.83 9.07 10.77
CA GLU A 47 8.74 7.93 10.83
C GLU A 47 7.94 6.63 10.69
N LEU A 48 8.42 5.69 9.87
CA LEU A 48 7.73 4.42 9.61
C LEU A 48 7.43 3.64 10.89
N GLY A 49 8.39 3.55 11.82
CA GLY A 49 8.19 2.86 13.10
C GLY A 49 7.08 3.51 13.93
N GLN A 50 7.04 4.84 13.96
CA GLN A 50 5.99 5.59 14.65
C GLN A 50 4.62 5.41 13.97
N LEU A 51 4.58 5.42 12.64
CA LEU A 51 3.37 5.13 11.87
C LEU A 51 2.85 3.71 12.21
N LEU A 52 3.70 2.69 12.22
CA LEU A 52 3.30 1.31 12.52
C LEU A 52 2.91 1.09 13.97
N TRP A 53 3.55 1.78 14.90
CA TRP A 53 3.24 1.68 16.32
C TRP A 53 1.90 2.33 16.66
N GLU A 54 1.61 3.50 16.10
CA GLU A 54 0.48 4.35 16.52
C GLU A 54 -0.80 4.09 15.71
N TRP A 55 -0.66 3.68 14.45
CA TRP A 55 -1.80 3.47 13.54
C TRP A 55 -2.76 2.34 14.00
N PRO A 56 -2.31 1.20 14.55
CA PRO A 56 -3.23 0.17 15.07
C PRO A 56 -4.18 0.72 16.14
N TRP A 57 -3.70 1.60 17.01
CA TRP A 57 -4.49 2.17 18.10
C TRP A 57 -5.55 3.14 17.59
N SER A 58 -5.25 3.88 16.51
CA SER A 58 -6.24 4.76 15.85
C SER A 58 -7.44 4.01 15.25
N PHE A 59 -7.34 2.68 15.06
CA PHE A 59 -8.44 1.86 14.57
C PHE A 59 -9.51 1.59 15.64
N PHE A 60 -9.10 1.41 16.91
CA PHE A 60 -10.05 1.20 18.02
C PHE A 60 -10.76 2.49 18.42
N ASP A 61 -10.28 3.63 17.96
CA ASP A 61 -10.90 4.93 18.17
C ASP A 61 -11.98 5.17 17.09
N VAL A 62 -13.14 4.53 17.28
CA VAL A 62 -14.30 4.55 16.36
C VAL A 62 -14.88 5.98 16.19
N ALA A 63 -14.44 6.95 16.99
CA ALA A 63 -14.76 8.35 16.79
C ALA A 63 -13.81 8.95 15.73
N SER A 64 -14.37 9.30 14.59
CA SER A 64 -13.75 9.91 13.40
C SER A 64 -12.94 11.21 13.60
N GLN A 65 -12.67 11.64 14.84
CA GLN A 65 -11.98 12.88 15.19
C GLN A 65 -10.56 12.70 15.75
N VAL A 66 -10.07 11.48 16.01
CA VAL A 66 -8.76 11.25 16.67
C VAL A 66 -7.63 10.95 15.66
N TRP A 67 -7.64 11.58 14.47
CA TRP A 67 -6.49 11.53 13.53
C TRP A 67 -5.39 12.53 13.89
N ASP A 68 -5.71 13.47 14.76
CA ASP A 68 -4.86 14.54 15.27
C ASP A 68 -3.54 14.04 15.91
N PRO A 69 -3.46 12.92 16.66
CA PRO A 69 -2.21 12.49 17.28
C PRO A 69 -1.11 12.12 16.26
N LEU A 70 -1.48 11.44 15.17
CA LEU A 70 -0.55 11.02 14.13
C LEU A 70 -0.12 12.19 13.26
N SER A 71 -1.05 13.08 12.90
CA SER A 71 -0.70 14.27 12.14
C SER A 71 0.25 15.15 12.94
N ARG A 72 0.06 15.35 14.25
CA ARG A 72 0.99 16.12 15.12
C ARG A 72 2.39 15.53 15.22
N LYS A 73 2.53 14.21 15.03
CA LYS A 73 3.81 13.50 15.04
C LYS A 73 4.60 13.67 13.73
N ALA A 74 3.94 14.08 12.64
CA ALA A 74 4.62 14.32 11.38
C ALA A 74 5.53 15.57 11.47
N THR A 75 6.83 15.38 11.22
CA THR A 75 7.87 16.41 11.29
C THR A 75 8.11 17.03 9.92
N VAL A 76 8.49 18.32 9.88
CA VAL A 76 8.89 18.97 8.63
C VAL A 76 10.14 18.30 8.06
N THR A 77 10.14 18.01 6.76
CA THR A 77 11.26 17.38 6.08
C THR A 77 11.43 17.91 4.66
N GLU A 78 12.65 17.80 4.14
CA GLU A 78 12.99 18.18 2.77
C GLU A 78 12.87 17.00 1.79
N HIS A 79 12.86 15.75 2.29
CA HIS A 79 12.82 14.55 1.47
C HIS A 79 12.09 13.40 2.15
N TYR A 80 11.58 12.47 1.33
CA TYR A 80 10.93 11.25 1.79
C TYR A 80 11.74 10.03 1.36
N ASP A 81 11.84 9.03 2.23
CA ASP A 81 12.41 7.74 1.86
C ASP A 81 11.38 6.88 1.11
N ILE A 82 10.11 7.03 1.48
CA ILE A 82 8.99 6.28 0.92
C ILE A 82 7.80 7.21 0.70
N PHE A 83 7.25 7.21 -0.51
CA PHE A 83 5.90 7.69 -0.77
C PHE A 83 4.94 6.51 -0.72
N LEU A 84 3.94 6.57 0.17
CA LEU A 84 3.00 5.47 0.36
C LEU A 84 1.64 5.78 -0.29
N SER A 85 1.37 5.15 -1.44
CA SER A 85 0.09 5.26 -2.14
C SER A 85 -0.81 4.07 -1.84
N HIS A 86 -2.11 4.33 -1.64
CA HIS A 86 -3.07 3.30 -1.26
C HIS A 86 -4.52 3.76 -1.52
N ALA A 87 -5.45 2.82 -1.66
CA ALA A 87 -6.87 3.16 -1.77
C ALA A 87 -7.49 3.49 -0.39
N TRP A 88 -8.24 4.59 -0.31
CA TRP A 88 -8.89 5.00 0.95
C TRP A 88 -9.88 3.96 1.48
N GLY A 89 -10.53 3.21 0.58
CA GLY A 89 -11.52 2.19 0.93
C GLY A 89 -10.92 0.91 1.54
N THR A 90 -9.62 0.68 1.38
CA THR A 90 -8.95 -0.48 1.97
C THR A 90 -8.93 -0.37 3.50
N SER A 91 -9.18 -1.49 4.19
CA SER A 91 -9.04 -1.60 5.65
C SER A 91 -7.67 -1.09 6.13
N SER A 92 -7.67 -0.18 7.11
CA SER A 92 -6.45 0.32 7.74
C SER A 92 -5.60 -0.80 8.35
N LEU A 93 -6.23 -1.82 8.94
CA LEU A 93 -5.51 -2.96 9.53
C LEU A 93 -4.74 -3.75 8.46
N LEU A 94 -5.32 -3.93 7.27
CA LEU A 94 -4.62 -4.58 6.15
C LEU A 94 -3.42 -3.76 5.70
N LYS A 95 -3.53 -2.43 5.64
CA LYS A 95 -2.41 -1.53 5.28
C LYS A 95 -1.26 -1.64 6.29
N ILE A 96 -1.58 -1.62 7.58
CA ILE A 96 -0.58 -1.77 8.64
C ILE A 96 0.07 -3.15 8.56
N ALA A 97 -0.73 -4.21 8.45
CA ALA A 97 -0.22 -5.56 8.31
C ALA A 97 0.69 -5.70 7.08
N ALA A 98 0.34 -5.06 5.95
CA ALA A 98 1.18 -4.98 4.75
C ALA A 98 2.59 -4.50 5.06
N LEU A 99 2.65 -3.33 5.69
CA LEU A 99 3.88 -2.64 6.00
C LEU A 99 4.67 -3.39 7.07
N ALA A 100 4.00 -3.86 8.12
CA ALA A 100 4.63 -4.66 9.16
C ALA A 100 5.27 -5.92 8.58
N ILE A 101 4.53 -6.68 7.78
CA ILE A 101 5.05 -7.87 7.10
C ILE A 101 6.22 -7.48 6.21
N ARG A 102 6.05 -6.47 5.36
CA ARG A 102 7.08 -6.00 4.41
C ARG A 102 8.41 -5.70 5.07
N TYR A 103 8.37 -4.86 6.10
CA TYR A 103 9.57 -4.31 6.72
C TYR A 103 10.14 -5.22 7.80
N ASN A 104 9.34 -6.11 8.38
CA ASN A 104 9.85 -7.20 9.22
C ASN A 104 10.43 -8.35 8.39
N MET A 105 9.89 -8.63 7.19
CA MET A 105 10.39 -9.72 6.33
C MET A 105 11.82 -9.50 5.82
N GLU A 106 12.28 -8.26 5.67
CA GLU A 106 13.68 -8.00 5.32
C GLU A 106 14.66 -8.50 6.39
N ARG A 107 14.23 -8.60 7.65
CA ARG A 107 15.01 -9.15 8.77
C ARG A 107 14.71 -10.62 9.05
N ALA A 108 13.65 -11.16 8.47
CA ALA A 108 13.24 -12.54 8.68
C ALA A 108 14.33 -13.59 8.37
N PRO A 109 15.23 -13.44 7.37
CA PRO A 109 16.29 -14.43 7.11
C PRO A 109 17.20 -14.70 8.32
N GLU A 110 17.45 -13.69 9.16
CA GLU A 110 18.21 -13.85 10.40
C GLU A 110 17.42 -14.63 11.45
N PHE A 111 16.10 -14.41 11.53
CA PHE A 111 15.20 -15.12 12.44
C PHE A 111 14.89 -16.56 11.99
N PHE A 112 14.76 -16.81 10.69
CA PHE A 112 14.53 -18.14 10.12
C PHE A 112 15.68 -19.11 10.44
N ARG A 113 16.90 -18.60 10.66
CA ARG A 113 18.05 -19.43 11.11
C ARG A 113 17.90 -19.96 12.53
N VAL A 114 17.14 -19.27 13.38
CA VAL A 114 17.04 -19.60 14.82
C VAL A 114 15.83 -20.49 15.10
N SER A 115 14.70 -20.26 14.41
CA SER A 115 13.53 -21.15 14.40
C SER A 115 12.41 -20.56 13.53
N PRO A 116 11.77 -21.32 12.62
CA PRO A 116 10.59 -20.86 11.89
C PRO A 116 9.43 -20.48 12.82
N TYR A 117 9.40 -21.03 14.04
CA TYR A 117 8.38 -20.74 15.05
C TYR A 117 8.63 -19.39 15.78
N ARG A 118 9.87 -18.91 15.82
CA ARG A 118 10.19 -17.56 16.35
C ARG A 118 9.78 -16.46 15.38
N VAL A 119 9.67 -16.76 14.09
CA VAL A 119 9.15 -15.83 13.08
C VAL A 119 7.71 -15.41 13.43
N SER A 120 6.92 -16.32 14.02
CA SER A 120 5.58 -15.98 14.50
C SER A 120 5.60 -14.93 15.63
N PHE A 121 6.64 -14.95 16.47
CA PHE A 121 6.84 -13.95 17.51
C PHE A 121 7.36 -12.61 16.95
N CYS A 122 8.19 -12.63 15.90
CA CYS A 122 8.72 -11.42 15.26
C CYS A 122 7.65 -10.57 14.57
N TYR A 123 6.52 -11.15 14.16
CA TYR A 123 5.38 -10.37 13.65
C TYR A 123 4.72 -9.49 14.72
N PHE A 124 4.88 -9.81 16.01
CA PHE A 124 4.27 -9.08 17.13
C PHE A 124 5.25 -8.46 18.12
N ALA A 125 6.51 -8.89 18.15
CA ALA A 125 7.57 -8.26 18.93
C ALA A 125 8.00 -6.96 18.23
N TYR A 126 7.10 -5.97 18.26
CA TYR A 126 7.37 -4.57 17.92
C TYR A 126 8.28 -4.00 19.01
N ASP A 127 9.58 -4.21 18.87
CA ASP A 127 10.56 -3.43 19.62
C ASP A 127 10.99 -2.26 18.72
N GLY A 128 10.88 -1.03 19.21
CA GLY A 128 11.07 0.20 18.42
C GLY A 128 12.44 0.29 17.74
N ASP A 129 13.39 -0.49 18.22
CA ASP A 129 14.76 -0.59 17.71
C ASP A 129 14.91 -1.53 16.48
N VAL A 130 13.83 -2.25 16.10
CA VAL A 130 13.86 -3.32 15.08
C VAL A 130 13.43 -2.86 13.68
N PHE A 131 13.19 -1.57 13.45
CA PHE A 131 13.14 -1.06 12.07
C PHE A 131 14.55 -0.67 11.57
N PRO A 132 14.92 -0.97 10.31
CA PRO A 132 16.07 -0.31 9.69
C PRO A 132 15.86 1.21 9.76
N SER A 133 16.97 1.95 9.84
CA SER A 133 17.09 3.42 9.97
C SER A 133 15.81 4.22 9.73
N PRO A 134 15.46 5.19 10.60
CA PRO A 134 14.16 5.87 10.60
C PRO A 134 13.79 6.33 9.20
N SER A 135 12.87 5.59 8.58
CA SER A 135 12.44 5.87 7.22
C SER A 135 11.34 6.91 7.28
N ARG A 136 11.57 8.04 6.60
CA ARG A 136 10.60 9.13 6.49
C ARG A 136 9.57 8.77 5.44
N VAL A 137 8.35 8.55 5.88
CA VAL A 137 7.24 8.15 5.03
C VAL A 137 6.33 9.35 4.78
N PHE A 138 6.03 9.60 3.51
CA PHE A 138 4.88 10.40 3.15
C PHE A 138 3.64 9.51 3.18
N PHE A 139 2.72 9.81 4.09
CA PHE A 139 1.42 9.16 4.20
C PHE A 139 0.35 10.26 4.23
N ASP A 140 -0.42 10.37 3.15
CA ASP A 140 -1.36 11.46 2.87
C ASP A 140 -2.16 11.92 4.10
N ARG A 141 -2.72 10.97 4.84
CA ARG A 141 -3.58 11.22 6.00
C ARG A 141 -2.84 11.85 7.19
N CYS A 142 -1.54 11.61 7.33
CA CYS A 142 -0.72 12.16 8.42
C CYS A 142 0.05 13.41 7.99
N CYS A 143 0.49 13.43 6.74
CA CYS A 143 1.38 14.46 6.22
C CYS A 143 0.62 15.70 5.71
N ILE A 144 -0.64 15.52 5.28
CA ILE A 144 -1.51 16.62 4.85
C ILE A 144 -2.36 17.08 6.04
N PRO A 145 -2.37 18.38 6.39
CA PRO A 145 -3.29 18.92 7.39
C PRO A 145 -4.75 18.57 7.05
N GLN A 146 -5.48 17.98 8.00
CA GLN A 146 -6.88 17.56 7.78
C GLN A 146 -7.89 18.62 8.25
N ASP A 147 -7.47 19.55 9.12
CA ASP A 147 -8.37 20.47 9.81
C ASP A 147 -8.67 21.76 9.03
N ASP A 148 -7.69 22.27 8.26
CA ASP A 148 -7.88 23.44 7.40
C ASP A 148 -8.06 23.00 5.93
N PRO A 149 -9.25 23.18 5.33
CA PRO A 149 -9.50 22.80 3.94
C PRO A 149 -8.64 23.58 2.93
N ARG A 150 -8.21 24.81 3.25
CA ARG A 150 -7.35 25.62 2.37
C ARG A 150 -5.92 25.10 2.36
N GLU A 151 -5.37 24.77 3.53
CA GLU A 151 -4.05 24.15 3.62
C GLU A 151 -4.06 22.76 3.01
N LYS A 152 -5.12 21.97 3.27
CA LYS A 152 -5.32 20.67 2.63
C LYS A 152 -5.30 20.76 1.10
N ALA A 153 -6.04 21.71 0.52
CA ALA A 153 -6.06 21.92 -0.92
C ALA A 153 -4.66 22.26 -1.48
N LYS A 154 -3.94 23.19 -0.83
CA LYS A 154 -2.55 23.52 -1.20
C LYS A 154 -1.61 22.32 -1.14
N CYS A 155 -1.74 21.48 -0.12
CA CYS A 155 -0.95 20.27 0.00
C CYS A 155 -1.32 19.23 -1.06
N ILE A 156 -2.60 19.10 -1.42
CA ILE A 156 -3.04 18.20 -2.50
C ILE A 156 -2.47 18.67 -3.85
N GLU A 157 -2.53 19.97 -4.12
CA GLU A 157 -1.91 20.57 -5.32
C GLU A 157 -0.39 20.33 -5.36
N ALA A 158 0.26 20.22 -4.19
CA ALA A 158 1.69 19.98 -4.05
C ALA A 158 2.12 18.49 -4.04
N ILE A 159 1.20 17.55 -4.31
CA ILE A 159 1.51 16.11 -4.34
C ILE A 159 2.58 15.73 -5.39
N PRO A 160 2.60 16.30 -6.61
CA PRO A 160 3.66 16.04 -7.58
C PRO A 160 5.06 16.37 -7.03
N GLU A 161 5.17 17.42 -6.22
CA GLU A 161 6.41 17.81 -5.55
C GLU A 161 6.75 16.87 -4.40
N TYR A 162 5.77 16.33 -3.67
CA TYR A 162 6.05 15.29 -2.68
C TYR A 162 6.59 14.00 -3.33
N LEU A 163 5.98 13.59 -4.45
CA LEU A 163 6.47 12.46 -5.26
C LEU A 163 7.89 12.72 -5.79
N ALA A 164 8.17 13.94 -6.22
CA ALA A 164 9.49 14.37 -6.67
C ALA A 164 10.59 14.23 -5.62
N CYS A 165 10.26 14.51 -4.35
CA CYS A 165 11.19 14.45 -3.23
C CYS A 165 11.28 13.05 -2.59
N SER A 166 10.56 12.06 -3.13
CA SER A 166 10.50 10.70 -2.60
C SER A 166 11.50 9.77 -3.27
N LYS A 167 12.26 9.00 -2.49
CA LYS A 167 13.28 8.06 -3.01
C LYS A 167 12.66 6.79 -3.60
N ARG A 168 11.53 6.33 -3.05
CA ARG A 168 10.80 5.12 -3.46
C ARG A 168 9.31 5.37 -3.45
N PHE A 169 8.59 4.61 -4.27
CA PHE A 169 7.12 4.60 -4.29
C PHE A 169 6.63 3.21 -3.91
N VAL A 170 5.79 3.15 -2.89
CA VAL A 170 5.20 1.91 -2.40
C VAL A 170 3.69 2.00 -2.64
N SER A 171 3.19 1.16 -3.54
CA SER A 171 1.76 1.05 -3.84
C SER A 171 1.16 -0.15 -3.12
N MET A 172 0.17 0.07 -2.26
CA MET A 172 -0.63 -1.02 -1.71
C MET A 172 -1.79 -1.34 -2.66
N TRP A 173 -1.56 -2.33 -3.53
CA TRP A 173 -2.49 -2.71 -4.57
C TRP A 173 -3.63 -3.57 -4.04
N ASP A 174 -4.85 -3.12 -4.24
CA ASP A 174 -6.08 -3.89 -4.13
C ASP A 174 -6.93 -3.71 -5.39
N ASP A 175 -8.03 -4.47 -5.49
CA ASP A 175 -8.95 -4.41 -6.63
C ASP A 175 -9.60 -3.01 -6.77
N ALA A 176 -9.58 -2.18 -5.72
CA ALA A 176 -10.12 -0.83 -5.74
C ALA A 176 -9.12 0.20 -6.27
N LEU A 177 -7.81 -0.06 -6.21
CA LEU A 177 -6.78 0.89 -6.61
C LEU A 177 -6.83 1.22 -8.10
N GLU A 178 -7.15 0.24 -8.95
CA GLU A 178 -7.32 0.42 -10.40
C GLU A 178 -8.47 1.36 -10.76
N SER A 179 -9.49 1.43 -9.91
CA SER A 179 -10.65 2.32 -10.11
C SER A 179 -10.38 3.76 -9.66
N ARG A 180 -9.25 4.03 -8.99
CA ARG A 180 -8.92 5.32 -8.38
C ARG A 180 -7.94 6.08 -9.26
N LEU A 181 -8.47 7.03 -10.03
CA LEU A 181 -7.68 7.90 -10.90
C LEU A 181 -6.49 8.55 -10.17
N TRP A 182 -6.69 8.97 -8.91
CA TRP A 182 -5.65 9.60 -8.11
C TRP A 182 -4.43 8.69 -7.87
N CYS A 183 -4.63 7.43 -7.47
CA CYS A 183 -3.51 6.50 -7.23
C CYS A 183 -2.73 6.21 -8.52
N MET A 184 -3.43 6.10 -9.65
CA MET A 184 -2.80 5.91 -10.96
C MET A 184 -2.04 7.15 -11.41
N PHE A 185 -2.58 8.34 -11.13
CA PHE A 185 -1.89 9.62 -11.35
C PHE A 185 -0.59 9.68 -10.53
N GLU A 186 -0.63 9.37 -9.23
CA GLU A 186 0.57 9.37 -8.37
C GLU A 186 1.65 8.42 -8.90
N LEU A 187 1.24 7.20 -9.27
CA LEU A 187 2.15 6.20 -9.86
C LEU A 187 2.75 6.70 -11.18
N ALA A 188 1.92 7.24 -12.08
CA ALA A 188 2.37 7.74 -13.38
C ALA A 188 3.36 8.91 -13.23
N VAL A 189 3.05 9.87 -12.35
CA VAL A 189 3.94 10.99 -12.03
C VAL A 189 5.26 10.51 -11.44
N PHE A 190 5.21 9.54 -10.51
CA PHE A 190 6.42 8.98 -9.91
C PHE A 190 7.29 8.25 -10.95
N VAL A 191 6.70 7.36 -11.75
CA VAL A 191 7.41 6.59 -12.79
C VAL A 191 8.03 7.52 -13.82
N LYS A 192 7.29 8.55 -14.28
CA LYS A 192 7.81 9.56 -15.22
C LYS A 192 9.04 10.28 -14.67
N ARG A 193 9.11 10.51 -13.35
CA ARG A 193 10.18 11.29 -12.71
C ARG A 193 11.37 10.44 -12.27
N HIS A 194 11.12 9.24 -11.77
CA HIS A 194 12.12 8.45 -11.04
C HIS A 194 12.47 7.12 -11.68
N GLY A 195 11.67 6.64 -12.64
CA GLY A 195 11.78 5.30 -13.20
C GLY A 195 10.93 4.26 -12.47
N ILE A 196 10.65 3.15 -13.14
CA ILE A 196 9.85 2.04 -12.61
C ILE A 196 10.64 1.17 -11.62
N ASP A 197 11.97 1.22 -11.64
CA ASP A 197 12.87 0.46 -10.76
C ASP A 197 12.74 0.84 -9.28
N LYS A 198 12.17 2.01 -9.00
CA LYS A 198 11.92 2.53 -7.64
C LYS A 198 10.48 2.35 -7.19
N VAL A 199 9.66 1.63 -7.95
CA VAL A 199 8.28 1.31 -7.63
C VAL A 199 8.19 -0.08 -7.02
N GLU A 200 7.62 -0.17 -5.83
CA GLU A 200 7.28 -1.42 -5.16
C GLU A 200 5.75 -1.56 -5.10
N ILE A 201 5.20 -2.60 -5.73
CA ILE A 201 3.77 -2.90 -5.70
C ILE A 201 3.51 -4.06 -4.75
N TRP A 202 2.62 -3.85 -3.77
CA TRP A 202 2.28 -4.82 -2.74
C TRP A 202 0.82 -5.23 -2.87
N ALA A 203 0.58 -6.45 -3.33
CA ALA A 203 -0.76 -7.00 -3.41
C ALA A 203 -1.30 -7.26 -2.00
N LEU A 204 -2.31 -6.49 -1.59
CA LEU A 204 -2.88 -6.58 -0.25
C LEU A 204 -3.52 -7.96 0.03
N ARG A 205 -3.98 -8.66 -1.02
CA ARG A 205 -4.49 -10.03 -0.92
C ARG A 205 -3.44 -11.04 -0.45
N SER A 206 -2.15 -10.78 -0.71
CA SER A 206 -1.06 -11.63 -0.21
C SER A 206 -0.90 -11.53 1.31
N ILE A 207 -1.40 -10.46 1.93
CA ILE A 207 -1.36 -10.28 3.39
C ILE A 207 -2.45 -11.08 4.07
N GLU A 208 -3.65 -11.16 3.48
CA GLU A 208 -4.68 -12.07 3.98
C GLU A 208 -4.15 -13.50 4.04
N PHE A 209 -3.37 -13.89 3.02
CA PHE A 209 -2.71 -15.18 2.98
C PHE A 209 -1.65 -15.32 4.08
N ALA A 210 -0.76 -14.33 4.23
CA ALA A 210 0.26 -14.36 5.27
C ALA A 210 -0.37 -14.42 6.68
N ALA A 211 -1.41 -13.64 6.93
CA ALA A 211 -2.15 -13.64 8.18
C ALA A 211 -2.84 -14.99 8.43
N PHE A 212 -3.48 -15.57 7.41
CA PHE A 212 -4.07 -16.90 7.49
C PHE A 212 -3.01 -17.97 7.83
N TYR A 213 -1.92 -18.02 7.07
CA TYR A 213 -0.81 -18.95 7.28
C TYR A 213 -0.20 -18.79 8.68
N PHE A 214 -0.08 -17.56 9.14
CA PHE A 214 0.43 -17.24 10.46
C PHE A 214 -0.52 -17.71 11.57
N THR A 215 -1.81 -17.41 11.48
CA THR A 215 -2.81 -17.84 12.46
C THR A 215 -2.90 -19.36 12.51
N THR A 216 -2.91 -20.03 11.36
CA THR A 216 -2.92 -21.49 11.32
C THR A 216 -1.65 -22.04 11.96
N SER A 217 -0.48 -21.42 11.74
CA SER A 217 0.80 -21.86 12.34
C SER A 217 0.81 -21.71 13.86
N ILE A 218 0.19 -20.64 14.40
CA ILE A 218 0.02 -20.48 15.85
C ILE A 218 -0.89 -21.57 16.42
N LEU A 219 -2.04 -21.79 15.78
CA LEU A 219 -2.98 -22.83 16.23
C LEU A 219 -2.36 -24.22 16.19
N PHE A 220 -1.53 -24.49 15.18
CA PHE A 220 -0.75 -25.70 15.10
C PHE A 220 0.22 -25.82 16.27
N TRP A 221 1.00 -24.76 16.57
CA TRP A 221 1.96 -24.77 17.67
C TRP A 221 1.28 -25.01 19.02
N VAL A 222 0.21 -24.26 19.31
CA VAL A 222 -0.59 -24.45 20.53
C VAL A 222 -1.21 -25.85 20.57
N GLY A 223 -1.67 -26.36 19.43
CA GLY A 223 -2.25 -27.69 19.32
C GLY A 223 -1.24 -28.80 19.56
N HIS A 224 -0.01 -28.65 19.05
CA HIS A 224 1.09 -29.58 19.27
C HIS A 224 1.40 -29.71 20.77
N ASP A 225 1.62 -28.57 21.44
CA ASP A 225 1.91 -28.55 22.88
C ASP A 225 0.77 -29.16 23.74
N LEU A 226 -0.48 -29.12 23.25
CA LEU A 226 -1.64 -29.69 23.95
C LEU A 226 -1.92 -31.17 23.62
N LEU A 227 -1.49 -31.65 22.45
CA LEU A 227 -1.82 -32.97 21.90
C LEU A 227 -0.63 -33.92 21.79
N ASP A 228 0.54 -33.50 22.28
CA ASP A 228 1.81 -34.24 22.20
C ASP A 228 1.71 -35.70 22.68
N ASP A 229 0.81 -35.98 23.62
CA ASP A 229 0.58 -37.32 24.17
C ASP A 229 -0.33 -38.22 23.32
N TYR A 230 -1.08 -37.67 22.36
CA TYR A 230 -2.21 -38.36 21.71
C TYR A 230 -2.09 -38.55 20.21
N ILE A 231 -1.35 -37.68 19.50
CA ILE A 231 -1.24 -37.76 18.04
C ILE A 231 0.24 -37.64 17.65
N PRO A 232 0.79 -38.57 16.85
CA PRO A 232 2.15 -38.45 16.32
C PRO A 232 2.32 -37.12 15.56
N ALA A 233 3.32 -36.32 15.93
CA ALA A 233 3.62 -35.02 15.32
C ALA A 233 3.59 -35.04 13.78
N LEU A 234 4.08 -36.14 13.18
CA LEU A 234 4.10 -36.35 11.73
C LEU A 234 2.71 -36.29 11.06
N ILE A 235 1.66 -36.76 11.74
CA ILE A 235 0.28 -36.73 11.20
C ILE A 235 -0.24 -35.30 11.21
N ILE A 236 0.01 -34.56 12.30
CA ILE A 236 -0.42 -33.16 12.41
C ILE A 236 0.30 -32.31 11.36
N ASP A 237 1.62 -32.49 11.20
CA ASP A 237 2.44 -31.81 10.18
C ASP A 237 1.91 -32.06 8.75
N ALA A 238 1.58 -33.31 8.44
CA ALA A 238 1.09 -33.70 7.13
C ALA A 238 -0.29 -33.07 6.82
N VAL A 239 -1.23 -33.15 7.75
CA VAL A 239 -2.58 -32.55 7.59
C VAL A 239 -2.48 -31.05 7.40
N PHE A 240 -1.65 -30.39 8.21
CA PHE A 240 -1.47 -28.96 8.17
C PHE A 240 -0.83 -28.49 6.85
N SER A 241 0.19 -29.21 6.39
CA SER A 241 0.84 -28.97 5.09
C SER A 241 -0.15 -29.12 3.94
N ILE A 242 -1.02 -30.13 3.98
CA ILE A 242 -2.07 -30.34 2.97
C ILE A 242 -3.10 -29.22 3.00
N LEU A 243 -3.55 -28.77 4.18
CA LEU A 243 -4.53 -27.68 4.30
C LEU A 243 -3.98 -26.36 3.78
N ASN A 244 -2.75 -26.01 4.14
CA ASN A 244 -2.09 -24.80 3.61
C ASN A 244 -1.87 -24.89 2.10
N ALA A 245 -1.35 -26.03 1.60
CA ALA A 245 -1.17 -26.22 0.16
C ALA A 245 -2.50 -26.14 -0.60
N SER A 246 -3.58 -26.73 -0.05
CA SER A 246 -4.92 -26.67 -0.66
C SER A 246 -5.46 -25.24 -0.66
N TYR A 247 -5.26 -24.47 0.40
CA TYR A 247 -5.65 -23.06 0.44
C TYR A 247 -4.88 -22.21 -0.59
N VAL A 248 -3.55 -22.40 -0.69
CA VAL A 248 -2.71 -21.76 -1.72
C VAL A 248 -3.25 -22.09 -3.11
N ILE A 249 -3.44 -23.38 -3.40
CA ILE A 249 -3.88 -23.85 -4.72
C ILE A 249 -5.29 -23.30 -5.02
N CYS A 250 -6.26 -23.43 -4.12
CA CYS A 250 -7.63 -22.96 -4.40
C CYS A 250 -7.74 -21.45 -4.63
N ARG A 251 -6.91 -20.63 -3.96
CA ARG A 251 -6.96 -19.17 -4.06
C ARG A 251 -6.13 -18.63 -5.24
N TYR A 252 -5.04 -19.31 -5.60
CA TYR A 252 -4.05 -18.87 -6.60
C TYR A 252 -3.88 -19.81 -7.78
N HIS A 253 -4.76 -20.81 -7.96
CA HIS A 253 -4.77 -21.58 -9.19
C HIS A 253 -5.00 -20.63 -10.37
N PRO A 254 -4.21 -20.70 -11.45
CA PRO A 254 -4.30 -19.78 -12.60
C PRO A 254 -5.69 -19.71 -13.25
N VAL A 255 -6.54 -20.71 -13.05
CA VAL A 255 -7.95 -20.71 -13.49
C VAL A 255 -8.80 -19.65 -12.76
N CYS A 256 -8.35 -19.18 -11.59
CA CYS A 256 -8.92 -18.04 -10.86
C CYS A 256 -8.16 -16.73 -11.12
N GLU A 257 -7.01 -16.76 -11.82
CA GLU A 257 -6.09 -15.63 -12.04
C GLU A 257 -6.28 -14.98 -13.42
N GLY A 258 -7.38 -14.24 -13.60
CA GLY A 258 -7.39 -13.19 -14.62
C GLY A 258 -6.37 -12.06 -14.37
N PHE A 259 -5.69 -12.05 -13.20
CA PHE A 259 -5.12 -10.84 -12.60
C PHE A 259 -3.61 -10.85 -12.30
N THR A 260 -2.89 -11.98 -12.39
CA THR A 260 -1.41 -11.97 -12.31
C THR A 260 -0.72 -11.47 -13.60
N LYS A 261 -1.51 -10.98 -14.58
CA LYS A 261 -1.07 -10.39 -15.86
C LYS A 261 -0.35 -9.03 -15.75
N GLY A 262 -0.01 -8.55 -14.55
CA GLY A 262 0.78 -7.32 -14.37
C GLY A 262 2.23 -7.40 -14.88
N ARG A 263 2.76 -8.61 -15.16
CA ARG A 263 4.07 -8.77 -15.84
C ARG A 263 4.00 -8.78 -17.38
N TYR A 264 2.82 -8.74 -18.00
CA TYR A 264 2.67 -8.84 -19.46
C TYR A 264 2.30 -7.53 -20.18
N ILE A 265 2.15 -6.39 -19.48
CA ILE A 265 1.73 -5.14 -20.14
C ILE A 265 2.91 -4.25 -20.60
N TYR A 266 4.16 -4.50 -20.17
CA TYR A 266 5.29 -3.62 -20.52
C TYR A 266 6.49 -4.35 -21.15
N GLN A 267 6.23 -5.40 -21.94
CA GLN A 267 7.25 -6.02 -22.79
C GLN A 267 6.90 -5.99 -24.29
N SER A 268 5.89 -5.22 -24.72
CA SER A 268 5.85 -4.84 -26.13
C SER A 268 6.73 -3.61 -26.32
N GLU A 269 7.81 -3.76 -27.09
CA GLU A 269 8.64 -2.64 -27.60
C GLU A 269 7.82 -1.61 -28.41
N GLU A 270 6.52 -1.85 -28.61
CA GLU A 270 5.55 -0.93 -29.22
C GLU A 270 4.73 -0.11 -28.22
N ALA A 271 5.02 -0.14 -26.92
CA ALA A 271 4.36 0.72 -25.91
C ALA A 271 4.90 2.17 -25.92
N GLU A 272 5.37 2.66 -27.06
CA GLU A 272 5.40 4.10 -27.28
C GLU A 272 3.94 4.57 -27.38
N MET A 273 3.53 5.49 -26.49
CA MET A 273 2.35 6.34 -26.69
C MET A 273 0.96 5.76 -26.32
N PHE A 274 0.85 5.10 -25.16
CA PHE A 274 -0.39 5.16 -24.37
C PHE A 274 -0.12 5.72 -22.97
N VAL A 275 0.61 6.84 -22.93
CA VAL A 275 0.33 7.85 -21.89
C VAL A 275 -0.91 8.57 -22.39
N ILE A 276 -2.08 8.23 -21.83
CA ILE A 276 -3.29 9.00 -22.03
C ILE A 276 -2.99 10.40 -21.46
N VAL A 277 -2.78 11.36 -22.37
CA VAL A 277 -2.94 12.79 -22.11
C VAL A 277 -4.43 13.09 -21.99
#